data_AF-A0A6N6QGI5-F1
#
_entry.id   AF-A0A6N6QGI5-F1
#
_cell.length_a   1.000
_cell.length_b   1.000
_cell.length_c   1.000
_cell.angle_alpha   90.00
_cell.angle_beta   90.00
_cell.angle_gamma   90.00
#
_symmetry.space_group_name_H-M   'P 1'
#
loop_
_entity.id
_entity.type
_entity.pdbx_description
1 polymer ?
#
loop_
_entity_poly.entity_id
_entity_poly.type
_entity_poly.pdbx_seq_one_letter_code
_entity_poly.pdbx_strand_id
1 'polypeptide(L)'
;MASEPSRARDVGKRISRTSRRMMRDIARGQQTTEAGARASAGLANGVPRGIDGSMNPRLNSLPAVLALAAALGLALESRAAGPRTTGDLAQRGARLYADCAKCHGEQAEGVEPNQAPRLAGREESYLRRQLKKFRDLQRGYTEPKDNHLPAEDRTRFMHPVASGVSKADTDALVTHIRTRQPSPVAQHPVGDAEKGRKLFANCLPCHGVSAEGSKRKDAPALRDQHGWYLFSQIRDFRMGWRGTDPRDVHGRLMRENTDIDDDGIHSLAAYITGLSQPRK
;
A
#
# COMPACT_ATOMS: atom_id res chain seq x y z
N MET A 1 60.25 32.31 -0.47
CA MET A 1 60.06 31.46 0.73
C MET A 1 58.57 31.14 0.80
N ALA A 2 58.13 30.13 0.05
CA ALA A 2 57.92 28.75 0.50
C ALA A 2 56.59 28.59 1.26
N SER A 3 55.57 28.16 0.52
CA SER A 3 54.23 27.79 1.00
C SER A 3 54.25 26.35 1.53
N GLU A 4 53.78 26.10 2.75
CA GLU A 4 53.58 24.76 3.30
C GLU A 4 52.24 24.13 2.85
N PRO A 5 52.23 22.84 2.45
CA PRO A 5 51.01 22.06 2.44
C PRO A 5 51.23 20.68 3.07
N SER A 6 50.70 20.37 4.28
CA SER A 6 50.47 18.97 4.67
C SER A 6 49.71 18.79 6.00
N ARG A 7 48.37 18.89 5.99
CA ARG A 7 47.55 18.31 7.07
C ARG A 7 46.30 17.57 6.60
N ALA A 8 45.80 17.85 5.38
CA ALA A 8 44.60 17.21 4.83
C ALA A 8 44.83 15.80 4.25
N ARG A 9 46.06 15.45 3.83
CA ARG A 9 46.34 14.15 3.17
C ARG A 9 46.40 12.97 4.14
N ASP A 10 46.66 13.18 5.43
CA ASP A 10 46.85 12.08 6.40
C ASP A 10 45.52 11.58 7.00
N VAL A 11 44.48 12.42 7.04
CA VAL A 11 43.15 12.05 7.57
C VAL A 11 42.42 11.08 6.62
N GLY A 12 42.51 11.29 5.30
CA GLY A 12 41.88 10.41 4.30
C GLY A 12 42.44 8.99 4.28
N LYS A 13 43.73 8.81 4.58
CA LYS A 13 44.36 7.48 4.62
C LYS A 13 43.88 6.65 5.83
N ARG A 14 43.64 7.27 6.99
CA ARG A 14 43.17 6.58 8.20
C ARG A 14 41.72 6.07 8.06
N ILE A 15 40.83 6.88 7.47
CA ILE A 15 39.42 6.50 7.25
C ILE A 15 39.31 5.30 6.29
N SER A 16 40.21 5.20 5.30
CA SER A 16 40.22 4.09 4.33
C SER A 16 40.66 2.74 4.94
N ARG A 17 41.39 2.75 6.06
CA ARG A 17 41.90 1.53 6.72
C ARG A 17 40.87 0.97 7.72
N THR A 18 40.19 1.83 8.46
CA THR A 18 39.12 1.44 9.40
C THR A 18 37.93 0.83 8.67
N SER A 19 37.52 1.41 7.54
CA SER A 19 36.40 0.91 6.73
C SER A 19 36.69 -0.46 6.10
N ARG A 20 37.95 -0.73 5.70
CA ARG A 20 38.38 -2.03 5.17
C ARG A 20 38.56 -3.12 6.23
N ARG A 21 38.65 -2.76 7.51
CA ARG A 21 38.67 -3.70 8.63
C ARG A 21 37.23 -4.10 9.00
N MET A 22 36.34 -3.12 9.10
CA MET A 22 34.92 -3.33 9.39
C MET A 22 34.23 -4.21 8.33
N MET A 23 34.53 -4.02 7.05
CA MET A 23 34.00 -4.88 5.97
C MET A 23 34.51 -6.33 6.02
N ARG A 24 35.75 -6.57 6.50
CA ARG A 24 36.31 -7.92 6.64
C ARG A 24 35.76 -8.68 7.85
N ASP A 25 35.27 -7.96 8.86
CA ASP A 25 34.68 -8.56 10.06
C ASP A 25 33.21 -8.91 9.82
N ILE A 26 32.49 -8.15 8.97
CA ILE A 26 31.13 -8.50 8.50
C ILE A 26 31.16 -9.75 7.62
N ALA A 27 32.13 -9.88 6.71
CA ALA A 27 32.26 -11.06 5.85
C ALA A 27 32.59 -12.36 6.63
N ARG A 28 33.24 -12.25 7.79
CA ARG A 28 33.51 -13.40 8.67
C ARG A 28 32.33 -13.77 9.57
N GLY A 29 31.44 -12.84 9.89
CA GLY A 29 30.22 -13.10 10.67
C GLY A 29 29.10 -13.79 9.88
N GLN A 30 29.13 -13.77 8.55
CA GLN A 30 28.11 -14.41 7.71
C GLN A 30 28.40 -15.89 7.41
N GLN A 31 29.65 -16.34 7.55
CA GLN A 31 30.03 -17.74 7.25
C GLN A 31 29.63 -18.74 8.33
N THR A 32 29.20 -18.31 9.53
CA THR A 32 28.87 -19.22 10.64
C THR A 32 27.41 -19.66 10.68
N THR A 33 26.57 -19.26 9.71
CA THR A 33 25.13 -19.59 9.72
C THR A 33 24.70 -20.66 8.70
N GLU A 34 25.61 -21.14 7.83
CA GLU A 34 25.29 -22.12 6.78
C GLU A 34 25.58 -23.59 7.16
N ALA A 35 26.08 -23.88 8.37
CA ALA A 35 26.47 -25.24 8.79
C ALA A 35 25.36 -26.05 9.49
N GLY A 36 24.09 -25.65 9.42
CA GLY A 36 23.02 -26.16 10.30
C GLY A 36 21.86 -26.91 9.65
N ALA A 37 21.95 -27.39 8.40
CA ALA A 37 20.80 -28.00 7.74
C ALA A 37 21.15 -29.23 6.87
N ARG A 38 21.58 -30.33 7.48
CA ARG A 38 21.56 -31.68 6.85
C ARG A 38 21.40 -32.81 7.89
N ALA A 39 20.16 -33.22 8.13
CA ALA A 39 19.70 -34.55 8.57
C ALA A 39 18.16 -34.43 8.60
N SER A 40 17.36 -35.16 7.82
CA SER A 40 17.21 -36.61 7.87
C SER A 40 16.45 -37.08 6.62
N ALA A 41 16.98 -38.07 5.91
CA ALA A 41 16.26 -38.81 4.89
C ALA A 41 16.68 -40.28 4.95
N GLY A 42 15.70 -41.17 4.93
CA GLY A 42 15.88 -42.61 4.70
C GLY A 42 15.39 -43.48 5.84
N LEU A 43 14.23 -44.10 5.68
CA LEU A 43 14.05 -45.54 5.86
C LEU A 43 12.83 -45.97 5.04
N ALA A 44 13.11 -46.77 4.01
CA ALA A 44 12.14 -47.44 3.15
C ALA A 44 11.82 -48.82 3.73
N ASN A 45 10.58 -49.29 3.53
CA ASN A 45 10.15 -50.69 3.49
C ASN A 45 8.81 -50.66 2.72
N GLY A 46 8.59 -51.33 1.60
CA GLY A 46 8.92 -52.72 1.27
C GLY A 46 7.60 -53.48 1.16
N VAL A 47 6.90 -53.36 0.03
CA VAL A 47 5.61 -54.04 -0.24
C VAL A 47 5.87 -55.31 -1.05
N PRO A 48 5.42 -56.50 -0.60
CA PRO A 48 5.35 -57.67 -1.46
C PRO A 48 3.95 -57.88 -2.06
N ARG A 49 3.93 -58.37 -3.31
CA ARG A 49 2.74 -58.81 -4.06
C ARG A 49 2.51 -60.31 -3.87
N GLY A 50 1.23 -60.67 -3.71
CA GLY A 50 0.55 -61.78 -4.40
C GLY A 50 0.61 -63.18 -3.77
N ILE A 51 -0.57 -63.77 -3.54
CA ILE A 51 -1.02 -65.06 -4.10
C ILE A 51 -2.55 -65.21 -3.88
N ASP A 52 -3.17 -66.03 -4.75
CA ASP A 52 -4.57 -66.46 -4.76
C ASP A 52 -4.99 -67.18 -3.45
N GLY A 53 -6.25 -67.48 -3.13
CA GLY A 53 -7.45 -67.69 -3.94
C GLY A 53 -8.64 -68.12 -3.05
N SER A 54 -9.75 -68.47 -3.70
CA SER A 54 -10.79 -69.40 -3.25
C SER A 54 -11.89 -68.94 -2.24
N MET A 55 -13.10 -68.82 -2.82
CA MET A 55 -14.40 -69.40 -2.38
C MET A 55 -15.15 -68.86 -1.14
N ASN A 56 -16.28 -68.20 -1.44
CA ASN A 56 -17.59 -68.20 -0.73
C ASN A 56 -18.07 -69.64 -0.38
N PRO A 57 -19.08 -69.89 0.51
CA PRO A 57 -20.30 -69.07 0.73
C PRO A 57 -20.95 -69.11 2.14
N ARG A 58 -22.15 -68.50 2.22
CA ARG A 58 -23.33 -68.73 3.12
C ARG A 58 -23.54 -67.64 4.18
N LEU A 59 -24.48 -66.72 3.95
CA LEU A 59 -25.93 -66.82 4.26
C LEU A 59 -26.20 -66.86 5.76
N ASN A 60 -26.62 -65.71 6.33
CA ASN A 60 -27.85 -65.67 7.12
C ASN A 60 -28.40 -64.25 7.30
N SER A 61 -29.70 -64.20 7.46
CA SER A 61 -30.64 -63.12 7.20
C SER A 61 -31.23 -62.48 8.47
N LEU A 62 -31.35 -61.13 8.46
CA LEU A 62 -32.42 -60.25 9.01
C LEU A 62 -32.69 -60.22 10.56
N PRO A 63 -33.40 -59.20 11.12
CA PRO A 63 -33.63 -57.80 10.73
C PRO A 63 -33.52 -56.76 11.91
N ALA A 64 -33.61 -55.47 11.55
CA ALA A 64 -34.26 -54.37 12.27
C ALA A 64 -34.09 -54.20 13.81
N VAL A 65 -33.30 -53.20 14.21
CA VAL A 65 -33.62 -52.38 15.40
C VAL A 65 -33.77 -50.93 14.96
N LEU A 66 -35.03 -50.52 14.91
CA LEU A 66 -35.52 -49.17 14.65
C LEU A 66 -35.40 -48.33 15.93
N ALA A 67 -35.14 -47.03 15.73
CA ALA A 67 -35.54 -45.92 16.60
C ALA A 67 -34.78 -45.67 17.93
N LEU A 68 -33.77 -44.80 17.86
CA LEU A 68 -33.59 -43.73 18.85
C LEU A 68 -32.98 -42.46 18.21
N ALA A 69 -33.66 -41.91 17.20
CA ALA A 69 -33.39 -40.58 16.67
C ALA A 69 -34.39 -39.60 17.31
N ALA A 70 -34.13 -39.21 18.57
CA ALA A 70 -34.94 -38.22 19.27
C ALA A 70 -34.06 -37.07 19.76
N ALA A 71 -34.29 -35.90 19.15
CA ALA A 71 -34.07 -34.57 19.70
C ALA A 71 -32.64 -34.16 20.10
N LEU A 72 -31.79 -33.94 19.09
CA LEU A 72 -30.81 -32.83 19.17
C LEU A 72 -30.65 -32.18 17.79
N GLY A 73 -31.78 -31.73 17.24
CA GLY A 73 -31.78 -30.76 16.15
C GLY A 73 -31.31 -29.43 16.70
N LEU A 74 -29.99 -29.25 16.84
CA LEU A 74 -29.40 -27.93 16.92
C LEU A 74 -29.85 -27.19 15.67
N ALA A 75 -30.78 -26.25 15.84
CA ALA A 75 -31.05 -25.23 14.86
C ALA A 75 -29.75 -24.44 14.66
N LEU A 76 -28.91 -24.88 13.72
CA LEU A 76 -28.02 -23.97 13.01
C LEU A 76 -28.92 -23.10 12.14
N GLU A 77 -29.59 -22.15 12.78
CA GLU A 77 -30.09 -20.99 12.08
C GLU A 77 -28.87 -20.26 11.54
N SER A 78 -28.53 -20.60 10.29
CA SER A 78 -27.71 -19.74 9.45
C SER A 78 -28.42 -18.40 9.42
N ARG A 79 -27.97 -17.49 10.29
CA ARG A 79 -28.27 -16.07 10.16
C ARG A 79 -27.60 -15.66 8.86
N ALA A 80 -28.31 -15.84 7.74
CA ALA A 80 -27.97 -15.19 6.49
C ALA A 80 -27.80 -13.71 6.88
N ALA A 81 -26.57 -13.22 6.75
CA ALA A 81 -26.26 -11.83 7.08
C ALA A 81 -27.18 -10.99 6.20
N GLY A 82 -28.21 -10.41 6.82
CA GLY A 82 -29.14 -9.50 6.16
C GLY A 82 -28.38 -8.31 5.55
N PRO A 83 -29.07 -7.45 4.80
CA PRO A 83 -28.46 -6.23 4.27
C PRO A 83 -27.78 -5.49 5.42
N ARG A 84 -26.45 -5.34 5.35
CA ARG A 84 -25.68 -4.64 6.40
C ARG A 84 -26.16 -3.20 6.41
N THR A 85 -26.62 -2.72 7.56
CA THR A 85 -26.99 -1.31 7.70
C THR A 85 -25.75 -0.43 7.55
N THR A 86 -25.95 0.85 7.27
CA THR A 86 -24.84 1.83 7.27
C THR A 86 -24.13 1.87 8.62
N GLY A 87 -24.86 1.66 9.73
CA GLY A 87 -24.31 1.52 11.07
C GLY A 87 -23.39 0.30 11.22
N ASP A 88 -23.81 -0.87 10.73
CA ASP A 88 -23.00 -2.10 10.78
C ASP A 88 -21.69 -1.94 10.00
N LEU A 89 -21.75 -1.31 8.82
CA LEU A 89 -20.58 -1.03 8.00
C LEU A 89 -19.64 -0.04 8.68
N ALA A 90 -20.17 1.02 9.29
CA ALA A 90 -19.36 2.01 10.01
C ALA A 90 -18.65 1.39 11.21
N GLN A 91 -19.33 0.55 11.99
CA GLN A 91 -18.73 -0.13 13.15
C GLN A 91 -17.67 -1.16 12.73
N ARG A 92 -17.95 -1.96 11.70
CA ARG A 92 -16.98 -2.88 11.12
C ARG A 92 -15.77 -2.14 10.56
N GLY A 93 -16.01 -1.04 9.87
CA GLY A 93 -14.99 -0.16 9.33
C GLY A 93 -14.10 0.43 10.41
N ALA A 94 -14.67 0.84 11.56
CA ALA A 94 -13.92 1.34 12.70
C ALA A 94 -12.93 0.29 13.24
N ARG A 95 -13.36 -0.97 13.37
CA ARG A 95 -12.49 -2.05 13.84
C ARG A 95 -11.34 -2.32 12.87
N LEU A 96 -11.64 -2.37 11.57
CA LEU A 96 -10.63 -2.58 10.52
C LEU A 96 -9.66 -1.39 10.42
N TYR A 97 -10.16 -0.16 10.61
CA TYR A 97 -9.37 1.05 10.48
C TYR A 97 -8.30 1.20 11.57
N ALA A 98 -8.44 0.53 12.72
CA ALA A 98 -7.43 0.56 13.78
C ALA A 98 -6.03 0.17 13.30
N ASP A 99 -5.92 -0.76 12.33
CA ASP A 99 -4.63 -1.10 11.71
C ASP A 99 -4.17 -0.05 10.71
N CYS A 100 -5.10 0.59 9.98
CA CYS A 100 -4.79 1.67 9.05
C CYS A 100 -4.28 2.93 9.78
N ALA A 101 -4.85 3.21 10.96
CA ALA A 101 -4.54 4.38 11.79
C ALA A 101 -3.08 4.41 12.24
N LYS A 102 -2.43 3.25 12.39
CA LYS A 102 -1.00 3.12 12.73
C LYS A 102 -0.10 3.91 11.76
N CYS A 103 -0.50 4.01 10.50
CA CYS A 103 0.21 4.77 9.48
C CYS A 103 -0.52 6.07 9.14
N HIS A 104 -1.83 6.01 8.89
CA HIS A 104 -2.62 7.14 8.38
C HIS A 104 -3.18 8.07 9.45
N GLY A 105 -2.99 7.77 10.73
CA GLY A 105 -3.52 8.53 11.86
C GLY A 105 -4.96 8.19 12.21
N GLU A 106 -5.36 8.48 13.45
CA GLU A 106 -6.68 8.14 14.00
C GLU A 106 -7.82 8.91 13.31
N GLN A 107 -7.55 10.12 12.83
CA GLN A 107 -8.48 10.94 12.06
C GLN A 107 -8.24 10.82 10.56
N ALA A 108 -7.43 9.85 10.14
CA ALA A 108 -7.01 9.69 8.75
C ALA A 108 -6.29 10.92 8.18
N GLU A 109 -5.65 11.68 9.05
CA GLU A 109 -4.97 12.95 8.80
C GLU A 109 -3.69 12.80 7.98
N GLY A 110 -3.08 11.61 8.01
CA GLY A 110 -1.78 11.31 7.42
C GLY A 110 -0.63 12.04 8.12
N VAL A 111 0.52 11.39 8.23
CA VAL A 111 1.72 11.99 8.82
C VAL A 111 2.95 11.71 7.95
N GLU A 112 3.80 12.72 7.82
CA GLU A 112 5.01 12.64 6.98
C GLU A 112 6.01 11.56 7.43
N PRO A 113 6.27 11.34 8.75
CA PRO A 113 7.22 10.32 9.18
C PRO A 113 6.88 8.90 8.70
N ASN A 114 5.59 8.58 8.64
CA ASN A 114 5.10 7.29 8.13
C ASN A 114 4.87 7.29 6.61
N GLN A 115 5.10 8.43 5.96
CA GLN A 115 4.88 8.67 4.53
C GLN A 115 3.49 8.25 4.07
N ALA A 116 2.53 8.34 4.99
CA ALA A 116 1.16 7.93 4.81
C ALA A 116 0.32 9.17 4.50
N PRO A 117 -0.29 9.26 3.30
CA PRO A 117 -1.08 10.42 2.94
C PRO A 117 -2.34 10.53 3.77
N ARG A 118 -2.90 11.74 3.79
CA ARG A 118 -4.24 11.96 4.30
C ARG A 118 -5.29 11.20 3.49
N LEU A 119 -6.17 10.49 4.20
CA LEU A 119 -7.37 9.86 3.62
C LEU A 119 -8.65 10.63 3.97
N ALA A 120 -8.66 11.40 5.07
CA ALA A 120 -9.78 12.26 5.43
C ALA A 120 -10.12 13.24 4.29
N GLY A 121 -11.41 13.45 4.05
CA GLY A 121 -11.90 14.33 3.00
C GLY A 121 -11.76 13.81 1.56
N ARG A 122 -11.19 12.61 1.35
CA ARG A 122 -11.13 12.00 0.00
C ARG A 122 -12.47 11.37 -0.38
N GLU A 123 -12.72 11.36 -1.67
CA GLU A 123 -13.94 10.83 -2.25
C GLU A 123 -14.02 9.31 -2.08
N GLU A 124 -15.22 8.81 -1.82
CA GLU A 124 -15.49 7.38 -1.73
C GLU A 124 -14.97 6.61 -2.94
N SER A 125 -15.31 7.08 -4.14
CA SER A 125 -14.90 6.44 -5.38
C SER A 125 -13.37 6.37 -5.45
N TYR A 126 -12.69 7.47 -5.10
CA TYR A 126 -11.23 7.52 -5.11
C TYR A 126 -10.61 6.53 -4.13
N LEU A 127 -11.06 6.50 -2.87
CA LEU A 127 -10.55 5.58 -1.85
C LEU A 127 -10.71 4.12 -2.27
N ARG A 128 -11.90 3.75 -2.77
CA ARG A 128 -12.18 2.41 -3.30
C ARG A 128 -11.25 2.06 -4.47
N ARG A 129 -11.10 2.99 -5.41
CA ARG A 129 -10.21 2.79 -6.57
C ARG A 129 -8.76 2.65 -6.15
N GLN A 130 -8.26 3.43 -5.20
CA GLN A 130 -6.86 3.32 -4.77
C GLN A 130 -6.58 1.97 -4.10
N LEU A 131 -7.43 1.53 -3.16
CA LEU A 131 -7.28 0.22 -2.53
C LEU A 131 -7.32 -0.91 -3.57
N LYS A 132 -8.24 -0.85 -4.53
CA LYS A 132 -8.27 -1.82 -5.64
C LYS A 132 -6.99 -1.78 -6.47
N LYS A 133 -6.48 -0.60 -6.83
CA LYS A 133 -5.26 -0.46 -7.64
C LYS A 133 -4.03 -1.00 -6.93
N PHE A 134 -3.91 -0.78 -5.63
CA PHE A 134 -2.83 -1.36 -4.82
C PHE A 134 -2.94 -2.88 -4.78
N ARG A 135 -4.12 -3.43 -4.48
CA ARG A 135 -4.35 -4.89 -4.47
C ARG A 135 -4.03 -5.54 -5.82
N ASP A 136 -4.45 -4.92 -6.92
CA ASP A 136 -4.34 -5.49 -8.26
C ASP A 136 -2.99 -5.16 -8.95
N LEU A 137 -2.04 -4.56 -8.22
CA LEU A 137 -0.73 -4.11 -8.71
C LEU A 137 -0.80 -3.13 -9.88
N GLN A 138 -1.90 -2.36 -9.99
CA GLN A 138 -2.01 -1.24 -10.95
C GLN A 138 -1.32 0.03 -10.43
N ARG A 139 -1.05 0.08 -9.12
CA ARG A 139 -0.30 1.11 -8.41
C ARG A 139 0.57 0.40 -7.37
N GLY A 140 1.81 0.82 -7.16
CA GLY A 140 2.73 0.07 -6.30
C GLY A 140 3.55 -0.98 -7.03
N TYR A 141 3.49 -1.00 -8.37
CA TYR A 141 4.22 -1.94 -9.19
C TYR A 141 4.86 -1.22 -10.37
N THR A 142 6.17 -1.33 -10.45
CA THR A 142 6.95 -1.02 -11.64
C THR A 142 7.63 -2.32 -12.06
N GLU A 143 7.31 -2.80 -13.26
CA GLU A 143 8.07 -3.86 -13.92
C GLU A 143 9.56 -3.48 -13.84
N PRO A 144 10.43 -4.36 -13.33
CA PRO A 144 11.84 -4.09 -13.27
C PRO A 144 12.40 -4.17 -14.69
N LYS A 145 12.30 -3.09 -15.47
CA LYS A 145 13.00 -3.08 -16.76
C LYS A 145 14.52 -2.94 -16.61
N ASP A 146 15.02 -2.49 -15.46
CA ASP A 146 16.47 -2.39 -15.23
C ASP A 146 16.88 -2.57 -13.76
N ASN A 147 16.22 -3.41 -12.94
CA ASN A 147 16.62 -3.73 -11.54
C ASN A 147 16.98 -2.53 -10.60
N HIS A 148 16.75 -1.29 -11.01
CA HIS A 148 16.95 -0.07 -10.24
C HIS A 148 15.58 0.44 -9.85
N LEU A 149 14.96 -0.27 -8.94
CA LEU A 149 13.91 0.32 -8.13
C LEU A 149 14.64 1.18 -7.11
N PRO A 150 14.50 2.51 -7.13
CA PRO A 150 15.10 3.29 -6.06
C PRO A 150 14.45 2.84 -4.75
N ALA A 151 15.23 2.81 -3.67
CA ALA A 151 14.81 2.35 -2.34
C ALA A 151 13.57 3.08 -1.76
N GLU A 152 13.08 4.08 -2.48
CA GLU A 152 11.97 4.97 -2.19
C GLU A 152 10.66 4.65 -2.93
N ASP A 153 10.50 3.47 -3.54
CA ASP A 153 9.20 3.02 -4.07
C ASP A 153 8.21 2.68 -2.93
N ARG A 154 7.76 3.74 -2.28
CA ARG A 154 6.82 3.78 -1.15
C ARG A 154 5.45 3.27 -1.52
N THR A 155 5.14 3.19 -2.82
CA THR A 155 3.85 2.72 -3.30
C THR A 155 3.67 1.21 -3.10
N ARG A 156 4.76 0.46 -2.86
CA ARG A 156 4.74 -0.97 -2.54
C ARG A 156 4.19 -1.30 -1.15
N PHE A 157 4.36 -0.42 -0.15
CA PHE A 157 3.90 -0.69 1.21
C PHE A 157 2.40 -0.95 1.29
N MET A 158 1.63 -0.31 0.42
CA MET A 158 0.18 -0.47 0.39
C MET A 158 -0.28 -1.72 -0.34
N HIS A 159 0.55 -2.40 -1.13
CA HIS A 159 0.12 -3.64 -1.81
C HIS A 159 -0.15 -4.77 -0.80
N PRO A 160 0.78 -5.17 0.10
CA PRO A 160 0.50 -6.20 1.10
C PRO A 160 -0.70 -5.86 1.99
N VAL A 161 -0.83 -4.59 2.38
CA VAL A 161 -1.97 -4.10 3.18
C VAL A 161 -3.28 -4.26 2.39
N ALA A 162 -3.34 -3.77 1.16
CA ALA A 162 -4.55 -3.81 0.34
C ALA A 162 -4.93 -5.22 -0.12
N SER A 163 -3.95 -6.12 -0.28
CA SER A 163 -4.17 -7.53 -0.61
C SER A 163 -4.90 -8.29 0.51
N GLY A 164 -4.73 -7.87 1.76
CA GLY A 164 -5.48 -8.40 2.90
C GLY A 164 -6.91 -7.85 3.05
N VAL A 165 -7.30 -6.83 2.27
CA VAL A 165 -8.59 -6.16 2.39
C VAL A 165 -9.58 -6.69 1.35
N SER A 166 -10.60 -7.41 1.80
CA SER A 166 -11.67 -7.90 0.92
C SER A 166 -12.50 -6.75 0.34
N LYS A 167 -13.30 -7.03 -0.71
CA LYS A 167 -14.24 -6.03 -1.26
C LYS A 167 -15.24 -5.54 -0.21
N ALA A 168 -15.77 -6.44 0.62
CA ALA A 168 -16.71 -6.07 1.69
C ALA A 168 -16.03 -5.24 2.80
N ASP A 169 -14.75 -5.53 3.09
CA ASP A 169 -13.94 -4.72 4.02
C ASP A 169 -13.64 -3.34 3.46
N THR A 170 -13.42 -3.25 2.14
CA THR A 170 -13.25 -1.97 1.45
C THR A 170 -14.47 -1.07 1.67
N ASP A 171 -15.69 -1.62 1.54
CA ASP A 171 -16.93 -0.86 1.77
C ASP A 171 -17.04 -0.34 3.21
N ALA A 172 -16.71 -1.19 4.18
CA ALA A 172 -16.75 -0.84 5.60
C ALA A 172 -15.70 0.23 5.95
N LEU A 173 -14.44 0.04 5.52
CA LEU A 173 -13.35 1.00 5.72
C LEU A 173 -13.67 2.37 5.12
N VAL A 174 -14.16 2.41 3.87
CA VAL A 174 -14.48 3.68 3.22
C VAL A 174 -15.66 4.36 3.92
N THR A 175 -16.69 3.60 4.33
CA THR A 175 -17.79 4.14 5.14
C THR A 175 -17.27 4.81 6.42
N HIS A 176 -16.32 4.17 7.10
CA HIS A 176 -15.71 4.72 8.30
C HIS A 176 -14.84 5.96 8.03
N ILE A 177 -13.91 5.91 7.07
CA ILE A 177 -13.00 7.03 6.73
C ILE A 177 -13.79 8.28 6.35
N ARG A 178 -14.96 8.12 5.71
CA ARG A 178 -15.82 9.23 5.31
C ARG A 178 -16.45 10.02 6.44
N THR A 179 -16.40 9.51 7.67
CA THR A 179 -16.78 10.25 8.87
C THR A 179 -15.73 11.27 9.30
N ARG A 180 -14.52 11.22 8.72
CA ARG A 180 -13.39 12.09 9.07
C ARG A 180 -13.39 13.35 8.22
N GLN A 181 -13.15 14.49 8.88
CA GLN A 181 -13.04 15.79 8.22
C GLN A 181 -11.56 16.14 8.00
N PRO A 182 -11.19 16.65 6.82
CA PRO A 182 -9.84 17.14 6.59
C PRO A 182 -9.62 18.47 7.34
N SER A 183 -8.45 18.63 7.96
CA SER A 183 -8.01 19.91 8.54
C SER A 183 -7.04 20.63 7.59
N PRO A 184 -6.92 21.95 7.59
CA PRO A 184 -5.90 22.64 6.79
C PRO A 184 -4.49 22.03 6.97
N VAL A 185 -3.74 21.92 5.88
CA VAL A 185 -2.33 21.48 5.89
C VAL A 185 -1.41 22.69 5.88
N ALA A 186 -0.24 22.58 6.51
CA ALA A 186 0.80 23.58 6.35
C ALA A 186 1.14 23.77 4.87
N GLN A 187 1.44 25.01 4.49
CA GLN A 187 1.89 25.31 3.14
C GLN A 187 3.20 24.56 2.85
N HIS A 188 3.31 24.01 1.64
CA HIS A 188 4.55 23.36 1.19
C HIS A 188 5.66 24.41 1.12
N PRO A 189 6.80 24.21 1.82
CA PRO A 189 7.76 25.28 2.08
C PRO A 189 8.68 25.60 0.88
N VAL A 190 8.61 24.83 -0.21
CA VAL A 190 9.50 24.95 -1.37
C VAL A 190 8.70 25.28 -2.63
N GLY A 191 9.23 26.15 -3.49
CA GLY A 191 8.63 26.50 -4.77
C GLY A 191 7.91 27.85 -4.77
N ASP A 192 7.57 28.34 -5.96
CA ASP A 192 6.89 29.61 -6.17
C ASP A 192 5.38 29.38 -6.36
N ALA A 193 4.57 29.84 -5.41
CA ALA A 193 3.12 29.66 -5.46
C ALA A 193 2.46 30.36 -6.65
N GLU A 194 3.02 31.47 -7.16
CA GLU A 194 2.50 32.17 -8.34
C GLU A 194 2.85 31.41 -9.63
N LYS A 195 4.06 30.84 -9.73
CA LYS A 195 4.39 29.87 -10.78
C LYS A 195 3.45 28.66 -10.70
N GLY A 196 3.22 28.14 -9.50
CA GLY A 196 2.30 27.03 -9.23
C GLY A 196 0.87 27.32 -9.68
N ARG A 197 0.36 28.52 -9.41
CA ARG A 197 -0.97 28.97 -9.85
C ARG A 197 -1.10 28.92 -11.38
N LYS A 198 -0.08 29.37 -12.11
CA LYS A 198 -0.06 29.34 -13.58
C LYS A 198 -0.04 27.91 -14.11
N LEU A 199 0.81 27.05 -13.54
CA LEU A 199 0.86 25.62 -13.89
C LEU A 199 -0.47 24.91 -13.61
N PHE A 200 -1.12 25.25 -12.49
CA PHE A 200 -2.39 24.64 -12.09
C PHE A 200 -3.54 24.91 -13.05
N ALA A 201 -3.41 25.90 -13.95
CA ALA A 201 -4.42 26.17 -14.98
C ALA A 201 -4.76 24.93 -15.82
N ASN A 202 -3.79 24.05 -16.07
CA ASN A 202 -3.98 22.79 -16.80
C ASN A 202 -4.70 21.72 -15.96
N CYS A 203 -4.67 21.83 -14.63
CA CYS A 203 -5.29 20.89 -13.69
C CYS A 203 -6.75 21.25 -13.38
N LEU A 204 -7.09 22.54 -13.45
CA LEU A 204 -8.42 23.11 -13.16
C LEU A 204 -9.60 22.33 -13.78
N PRO A 205 -9.56 21.94 -15.08
CA PRO A 205 -10.73 21.32 -15.73
C PRO A 205 -11.20 20.01 -15.09
N CYS A 206 -10.30 19.35 -14.36
CA CYS A 206 -10.57 18.09 -13.67
C CYS A 206 -10.62 18.27 -12.16
N HIS A 207 -9.68 19.03 -11.58
CA HIS A 207 -9.52 19.12 -10.13
C HIS A 207 -10.25 20.31 -9.48
N GLY A 208 -10.89 21.19 -10.25
CA GLY A 208 -11.67 22.31 -9.72
C GLY A 208 -10.83 23.53 -9.38
N VAL A 209 -11.50 24.68 -9.20
CA VAL A 209 -10.86 26.01 -9.07
C VAL A 209 -10.13 26.23 -7.77
N SER A 210 -10.56 25.52 -6.73
CA SER A 210 -9.95 25.48 -5.41
C SER A 210 -9.30 24.12 -5.14
N ALA A 211 -9.00 23.35 -6.20
CA ALA A 211 -8.48 21.99 -6.11
C ALA A 211 -9.37 21.02 -5.30
N GLU A 212 -10.68 21.27 -5.27
CA GLU A 212 -11.71 20.56 -4.52
C GLU A 212 -12.12 19.21 -5.13
N GLY A 213 -11.59 18.85 -6.29
CA GLY A 213 -11.93 17.63 -7.02
C GLY A 213 -13.20 17.75 -7.84
N SER A 214 -13.55 16.68 -8.55
CA SER A 214 -14.75 16.61 -9.37
C SER A 214 -15.30 15.19 -9.41
N LYS A 215 -16.46 14.98 -8.78
CA LYS A 215 -17.18 13.70 -8.85
C LYS A 215 -17.51 13.30 -10.29
N ARG A 216 -17.91 14.28 -11.12
CA ARG A 216 -18.26 14.07 -12.54
C ARG A 216 -17.08 13.58 -13.37
N LYS A 217 -15.87 14.07 -13.07
CA LYS A 217 -14.63 13.65 -13.74
C LYS A 217 -13.92 12.51 -13.03
N ASP A 218 -14.47 12.06 -11.90
CA ASP A 218 -13.85 11.11 -10.98
C ASP A 218 -12.41 11.50 -10.57
N ALA A 219 -12.18 12.81 -10.47
CA ALA A 219 -10.91 13.43 -10.12
C ALA A 219 -10.93 13.77 -8.62
N PRO A 220 -9.91 13.36 -7.85
CA PRO A 220 -9.89 13.61 -6.42
C PRO A 220 -9.59 15.07 -6.07
N ALA A 221 -10.04 15.48 -4.89
CA ALA A 221 -9.59 16.69 -4.22
C ALA A 221 -8.09 16.63 -3.96
N LEU A 222 -7.38 17.69 -4.36
CA LEU A 222 -5.95 17.87 -4.11
C LEU A 222 -5.71 18.83 -2.94
N ARG A 223 -6.66 19.75 -2.69
CA ARG A 223 -6.64 20.59 -1.49
C ARG A 223 -6.65 19.72 -0.23
N ASP A 224 -6.13 20.30 0.84
CA ASP A 224 -6.03 19.65 2.14
C ASP A 224 -5.25 18.33 2.04
N GLN A 225 -4.29 18.22 1.13
CA GLN A 225 -3.33 17.11 1.07
C GLN A 225 -1.94 17.65 1.34
N HIS A 226 -1.11 16.85 2.00
CA HIS A 226 0.25 17.25 2.32
C HIS A 226 1.08 17.56 1.08
N GLY A 227 1.85 18.64 1.13
CA GLY A 227 2.70 19.11 0.03
C GLY A 227 3.71 18.06 -0.44
N TRP A 228 4.35 17.35 0.50
CA TRP A 228 5.27 16.25 0.20
C TRP A 228 4.60 15.11 -0.58
N TYR A 229 3.32 14.83 -0.31
CA TYR A 229 2.58 13.78 -1.00
C TYR A 229 2.14 14.26 -2.38
N LEU A 230 1.67 15.50 -2.51
CA LEU A 230 1.36 16.08 -3.82
C LEU A 230 2.59 16.05 -4.72
N PHE A 231 3.75 16.46 -4.19
CA PHE A 231 5.02 16.39 -4.89
C PHE A 231 5.34 14.96 -5.34
N SER A 232 5.32 14.00 -4.41
CA SER A 232 5.66 12.61 -4.75
C SER A 232 4.73 12.04 -5.81
N GLN A 233 3.41 12.27 -5.70
CA GLN A 233 2.46 11.68 -6.64
C GLN A 233 2.57 12.24 -8.05
N ILE A 234 2.77 13.56 -8.21
CA ILE A 234 2.95 14.16 -9.53
C ILE A 234 4.28 13.69 -10.15
N ARG A 235 5.34 13.60 -9.34
CA ARG A 235 6.63 13.05 -9.76
C ARG A 235 6.50 11.58 -10.19
N ASP A 236 5.78 10.76 -9.42
CA ASP A 236 5.55 9.34 -9.73
C ASP A 236 4.80 9.15 -11.06
N PHE A 237 3.84 10.03 -11.38
CA PHE A 237 3.17 10.03 -12.68
C PHE A 237 4.14 10.38 -13.81
N ARG A 238 4.90 11.48 -13.65
CA ARG A 238 5.91 11.92 -14.65
C ARG A 238 6.94 10.84 -14.94
N MET A 239 7.45 10.18 -13.89
CA MET A 239 8.45 9.11 -14.01
C MET A 239 7.87 7.77 -14.49
N GLY A 240 6.54 7.67 -14.66
CA GLY A 240 5.88 6.43 -15.06
C GLY A 240 5.82 5.36 -13.95
N TRP A 241 6.14 5.71 -12.71
CA TRP A 241 5.96 4.80 -11.56
C TRP A 241 4.48 4.65 -11.20
N ARG A 242 3.64 5.58 -11.66
CA ARG A 242 2.19 5.51 -11.55
C ARG A 242 1.52 5.73 -12.91
N GLY A 243 0.44 4.99 -13.17
CA GLY A 243 -0.38 5.14 -14.37
C GLY A 243 0.10 4.39 -15.61
N THR A 244 1.21 3.66 -15.55
CA THR A 244 1.78 2.89 -16.67
C THR A 244 1.03 1.60 -16.97
N ASP A 245 0.39 1.01 -15.96
CA ASP A 245 -0.50 -0.14 -16.17
C ASP A 245 -1.63 0.24 -17.14
N PRO A 246 -1.87 -0.55 -18.21
CA PRO A 246 -2.90 -0.24 -19.19
C PRO A 246 -4.32 -0.11 -18.61
N ARG A 247 -4.59 -0.78 -17.47
CA ARG A 247 -5.85 -0.79 -16.73
C ARG A 247 -6.01 0.47 -15.88
N ASP A 248 -4.94 1.23 -15.62
CA ASP A 248 -4.97 2.50 -14.87
C ASP A 248 -5.31 3.71 -15.77
N VAL A 249 -6.56 3.78 -16.22
CA VAL A 249 -7.05 4.88 -17.09
C VAL A 249 -6.84 6.26 -16.46
N HIS A 250 -7.13 6.43 -15.17
CA HIS A 250 -6.93 7.72 -14.50
C HIS A 250 -5.46 8.08 -14.32
N GLY A 251 -4.61 7.09 -14.06
CA GLY A 251 -3.18 7.33 -13.90
C GLY A 251 -2.51 7.65 -15.23
N ARG A 252 -2.97 7.03 -16.33
CA ARG A 252 -2.57 7.40 -17.68
C ARG A 252 -2.90 8.87 -17.98
N LEU A 253 -4.13 9.30 -17.69
CA LEU A 253 -4.53 10.70 -17.84
C LEU A 253 -3.62 11.64 -17.04
N MET A 254 -3.31 11.28 -15.79
CA MET A 254 -2.39 12.10 -14.98
C MET A 254 -1.01 12.16 -15.63
N ARG A 255 -0.40 11.03 -16.01
CA ARG A 255 0.92 11.01 -16.67
C ARG A 255 0.96 11.89 -17.92
N GLU A 256 -0.06 11.81 -18.76
CA GLU A 256 -0.17 12.59 -20.01
C GLU A 256 -0.34 14.09 -19.76
N ASN A 257 -0.70 14.51 -18.54
CA ASN A 257 -0.93 15.90 -18.15
C ASN A 257 0.06 16.40 -17.08
N THR A 258 1.10 15.63 -16.76
CA THR A 258 2.11 15.98 -15.73
C THR A 258 3.53 15.94 -16.28
N ASP A 259 3.77 16.60 -17.40
CA ASP A 259 5.13 16.85 -17.90
C ASP A 259 5.66 18.19 -17.33
N ILE A 260 6.07 18.14 -16.06
CA ILE A 260 6.50 19.31 -15.27
C ILE A 260 7.74 18.91 -14.48
N ASP A 261 8.80 19.73 -14.50
CA ASP A 261 10.03 19.51 -13.72
C ASP A 261 9.82 19.57 -12.20
N ASP A 262 10.82 19.15 -11.41
CA ASP A 262 10.68 19.09 -9.94
C ASP A 262 10.40 20.47 -9.33
N ASP A 263 11.00 21.53 -9.87
CA ASP A 263 10.74 22.91 -9.43
C ASP A 263 9.28 23.33 -9.69
N GLY A 264 8.73 22.97 -10.84
CA GLY A 264 7.33 23.18 -11.17
C GLY A 264 6.39 22.35 -10.30
N ILE A 265 6.75 21.12 -9.96
CA ILE A 265 5.98 20.28 -9.03
C ILE A 265 6.02 20.87 -7.61
N HIS A 266 7.16 21.34 -7.12
CA HIS A 266 7.25 22.06 -5.85
C HIS A 266 6.37 23.30 -5.85
N SER A 267 6.42 24.08 -6.92
CA SER A 267 5.58 25.27 -7.11
C SER A 267 4.08 24.93 -7.09
N LEU A 268 3.67 23.83 -7.75
CA LEU A 268 2.29 23.31 -7.69
C LEU A 268 1.89 22.90 -6.27
N ALA A 269 2.75 22.18 -5.56
CA ALA A 269 2.48 21.78 -4.18
C ALA A 269 2.35 23.00 -3.26
N ALA A 270 3.20 24.03 -3.41
CA ALA A 270 3.12 25.30 -2.67
C ALA A 270 1.81 26.04 -2.94
N TYR A 271 1.36 26.07 -4.21
CA TYR A 271 0.09 26.68 -4.57
C TYR A 271 -1.12 25.91 -3.99
N ILE A 272 -1.20 24.60 -4.22
CA ILE A 272 -2.35 23.77 -3.80
C ILE A 272 -2.52 23.75 -2.28
N THR A 273 -1.41 23.63 -1.53
CA THR A 273 -1.45 23.69 -0.06
C THR A 273 -1.84 25.08 0.44
N GLY A 274 -1.48 26.15 -0.29
CA GLY A 274 -1.96 27.51 -0.02
C GLY A 274 -3.49 27.67 -0.13
N LEU A 275 -4.17 26.91 -1.01
CA LEU A 275 -5.63 26.91 -1.13
C LEU A 275 -6.36 26.32 0.08
N SER A 276 -5.63 25.60 0.93
CA SER A 276 -6.14 24.92 2.12
C SER A 276 -6.23 25.85 3.33
N GLN A 277 -5.59 27.02 3.27
CA GLN A 277 -5.56 27.98 4.36
C GLN A 277 -6.82 28.86 4.36
N PRO A 278 -7.35 29.25 5.54
CA PRO A 278 -8.40 30.25 5.60
C PRO A 278 -7.91 31.54 4.93
N ARG A 279 -8.71 32.09 4.01
CA ARG A 279 -8.39 33.36 3.37
C ARG A 279 -8.43 34.46 4.45
N LYS A 280 -7.35 35.24 4.56
CA LYS A 280 -7.34 36.45 5.38
C LYS A 280 -8.24 37.52 4.77
#